data_AF-A0A7K3LWL3-F1
#
_entry.id   AF-A0A7K3LWL3-F1
#
_cell.length_a   1.000
_cell.length_b   1.000
_cell.length_c   1.000
_cell.angle_alpha   90.00
_cell.angle_beta   90.00
_cell.angle_gamma   90.00
#
_symmetry.space_group_name_H-M   'P 1'
#
loop_
_entity.id
_entity.type
_entity.pdbx_description
1 polymer ?
#
loop_
_entity_poly.entity_id
_entity_poly.type
_entity_poly.pdbx_seq_one_letter_code
_entity_poly.pdbx_strand_id
1 'polypeptide(L)'
;TTLFAALEIATGQVTAAVKPKHRRQEFLSFLRQIDRAYPDQELHVVMDNYATHKTPEVRAWLQAHPRFHTHFTPTSGSWLNLIEVWFAIIDRQAIRRGIFTSVTDLNAKIRQFITGWNNRKHPFVWTKTADEILKKANRQTISETNH
;
A
#
# COMPACT_ATOMS: atom_id res chain seq x y z
N THR A 1 -12.21 6.05 10.43
CA THR A 1 -11.96 5.85 8.99
C THR A 1 -10.63 5.19 8.79
N THR A 2 -10.56 4.29 7.81
CA THR A 2 -9.35 3.62 7.35
C THR A 2 -9.23 3.76 5.85
N LEU A 3 -8.03 4.08 5.35
CA LEU A 3 -7.73 4.13 3.92
C LEU A 3 -6.91 2.90 3.52
N PHE A 4 -7.43 2.13 2.58
CA PHE A 4 -6.66 1.14 1.83
C PHE A 4 -6.31 1.73 0.47
N ALA A 5 -5.08 1.54 0.02
CA ALA A 5 -4.62 2.05 -1.27
C ALA A 5 -3.57 1.12 -1.89
N ALA A 6 -3.57 1.06 -3.21
CA ALA A 6 -2.60 0.38 -4.05
C ALA A 6 -2.09 1.38 -5.08
N LEU A 7 -0.77 1.48 -5.19
CA LEU A 7 -0.07 2.37 -6.10
C LEU A 7 0.46 1.55 -7.27
N GLU A 8 0.03 1.89 -8.48
CA GLU A 8 0.65 1.40 -9.70
C GLU A 8 1.91 2.23 -9.97
N ILE A 9 3.07 1.61 -9.75
CA ILE A 9 4.35 2.32 -9.68
C ILE A 9 4.72 2.97 -11.03
N ALA A 10 4.42 2.28 -12.13
CA ALA A 10 4.76 2.74 -13.48
C ALA A 10 4.02 4.01 -13.92
N THR A 11 2.82 4.27 -13.39
CA THR A 11 2.01 5.44 -13.80
C THR A 11 1.73 6.41 -12.66
N GLY A 12 1.89 5.97 -11.41
CA GLY A 12 1.46 6.71 -10.22
C GLY A 12 -0.04 6.60 -9.93
N GLN A 13 -0.79 5.78 -10.68
CA GLN A 13 -2.22 5.58 -10.46
C GLN A 13 -2.46 4.98 -9.08
N VAL A 14 -3.41 5.54 -8.35
CA VAL A 14 -3.83 5.01 -7.06
C VAL A 14 -5.25 4.46 -7.14
N THR A 15 -5.38 3.18 -6.81
CA THR A 15 -6.66 2.54 -6.54
C THR A 15 -6.84 2.47 -5.03
N ALA A 16 -7.94 3.03 -4.52
CA ALA A 16 -8.12 3.18 -3.08
C ALA A 16 -9.56 2.96 -2.62
N ALA A 17 -9.71 2.61 -1.35
CA ALA A 17 -10.99 2.44 -0.68
C ALA A 17 -10.94 3.01 0.73
N VAL A 18 -11.94 3.83 1.04
CA VAL A 18 -12.19 4.31 2.40
C VAL A 18 -13.16 3.35 3.09
N LYS A 19 -12.76 2.79 4.22
CA LYS A 19 -13.49 1.77 4.99
C LYS A 19 -13.67 2.20 6.45
N PRO A 20 -14.69 1.72 7.17
CA PRO A 20 -14.94 2.12 8.55
C PRO A 20 -13.90 1.56 9.53
N LYS A 21 -13.32 0.39 9.24
CA LYS A 21 -12.38 -0.34 10.10
C LYS A 21 -11.18 -0.87 9.30
N HIS A 22 -10.09 -1.14 10.01
CA HIS A 22 -8.88 -1.76 9.47
C HIS A 22 -8.83 -3.25 9.86
N ARG A 23 -9.58 -4.11 9.17
CA ARG A 23 -9.60 -5.57 9.44
C ARG A 23 -9.54 -6.37 8.15
N ARG A 24 -9.36 -7.68 8.30
CA ARG A 24 -9.27 -8.64 7.18
C ARG A 24 -10.45 -8.62 6.22
N GLN A 25 -11.67 -8.40 6.70
CA GLN A 25 -12.87 -8.34 5.84
C GLN A 25 -12.82 -7.13 4.90
N GLU A 26 -12.43 -5.96 5.44
CA GLU A 26 -12.26 -4.74 4.66
C GLU A 26 -11.09 -4.86 3.68
N PHE A 27 -9.99 -5.51 4.08
CA PHE A 27 -8.86 -5.79 3.19
C PHE A 27 -9.23 -6.74 2.05
N LEU A 28 -9.92 -7.85 2.31
CA LEU A 28 -10.45 -8.75 1.27
C LEU A 28 -11.41 -8.02 0.31
N SER A 29 -12.24 -7.12 0.84
CA SER A 29 -13.10 -6.28 -0.01
C SER A 29 -12.28 -5.36 -0.91
N PHE A 30 -11.10 -4.91 -0.45
CA PHE A 30 -10.21 -4.07 -1.24
C PHE A 30 -9.46 -4.89 -2.30
N LEU A 31 -8.98 -6.09 -1.99
CA LEU A 31 -8.39 -7.00 -2.97
C LEU A 31 -9.38 -7.31 -4.12
N ARG A 32 -10.65 -7.59 -3.79
CA ARG A 32 -11.71 -7.76 -4.81
C ARG A 32 -11.96 -6.50 -5.66
N GLN A 33 -11.70 -5.31 -5.11
CA GLN A 33 -11.80 -4.08 -5.89
C GLN A 33 -10.63 -3.94 -6.86
N ILE A 34 -9.41 -4.29 -6.43
CA ILE A 34 -8.22 -4.34 -7.31
C ILE A 34 -8.45 -5.35 -8.43
N ASP A 35 -8.91 -6.56 -8.10
CA ASP A 35 -9.16 -7.62 -9.07
C ASP A 35 -10.12 -7.18 -10.19
N ARG A 36 -11.20 -6.48 -9.84
CA ARG A 36 -12.12 -5.89 -10.81
C ARG A 36 -11.54 -4.72 -11.61
N ALA A 37 -10.65 -3.94 -11.01
CA ALA A 37 -10.05 -2.77 -11.66
C ALA A 37 -8.98 -3.17 -12.69
N TYR A 38 -8.39 -4.35 -12.54
CA TYR A 38 -7.30 -4.85 -13.38
C TYR A 38 -7.57 -6.29 -13.81
N PRO A 39 -8.63 -6.57 -14.59
CA PRO A 39 -9.16 -7.92 -14.82
C PRO A 39 -8.29 -8.80 -15.72
N ASP A 40 -7.29 -8.25 -16.42
CA ASP A 40 -6.55 -8.97 -17.48
C ASP A 40 -5.03 -9.01 -17.27
N GLN A 41 -4.52 -8.41 -16.18
CA GLN A 41 -3.08 -8.38 -15.89
C GLN A 41 -2.67 -9.35 -14.76
N GLU A 42 -1.43 -9.81 -14.84
CA GLU A 42 -0.71 -10.36 -13.68
C GLU A 42 -0.37 -9.22 -12.70
N LEU A 43 -0.69 -9.40 -11.42
CA LEU A 43 -0.61 -8.38 -10.39
C LEU A 43 0.49 -8.72 -9.39
N HIS A 44 1.63 -8.05 -9.51
CA HIS A 44 2.71 -8.12 -8.53
C HIS A 44 2.46 -7.13 -7.41
N VAL A 45 1.98 -7.62 -6.26
CA VAL A 45 1.59 -6.78 -5.13
C VAL A 45 2.68 -6.78 -4.07
N VAL A 46 3.38 -5.66 -3.93
CA VAL A 46 4.34 -5.44 -2.83
C VAL A 46 3.57 -4.98 -1.59
N MET A 47 3.74 -5.67 -0.47
CA MET A 47 3.05 -5.39 0.79
C MET A 47 4.03 -5.32 1.95
N ASP A 48 3.70 -4.52 2.96
CA ASP A 48 4.38 -4.57 4.25
C ASP A 48 4.03 -5.86 5.02
N ASN A 49 4.68 -6.06 6.16
CA ASN A 49 4.50 -7.25 7.00
C ASN A 49 3.26 -7.21 7.90
N TYR A 50 2.27 -6.36 7.60
CA TYR A 50 1.11 -6.21 8.45
C TYR A 50 0.32 -7.53 8.62
N ALA A 51 -0.06 -7.83 9.87
CA ALA A 51 -0.61 -9.14 10.25
C ALA A 51 -1.88 -9.51 9.47
N THR A 52 -2.70 -8.53 9.10
CA THR A 52 -3.94 -8.76 8.34
C THR A 52 -3.66 -9.43 6.99
N HIS A 53 -2.54 -9.11 6.34
CA HIS A 53 -2.14 -9.71 5.05
C HIS A 53 -1.84 -11.21 5.15
N LYS A 54 -1.60 -11.71 6.37
CA LYS A 54 -1.17 -13.09 6.63
C LYS A 54 -2.25 -13.95 7.28
N THR A 55 -3.47 -13.41 7.45
CA THR A 55 -4.59 -14.19 7.98
C THR A 55 -4.94 -15.37 7.07
N PRO A 56 -5.42 -16.51 7.61
CA PRO A 56 -5.76 -17.68 6.82
C PRO A 56 -6.73 -17.38 5.67
N GLU A 57 -7.72 -16.52 5.91
CA GLU A 57 -8.72 -16.16 4.91
C GLU A 57 -8.13 -15.33 3.75
N VAL A 58 -7.17 -14.44 4.06
CA VAL A 58 -6.45 -13.67 3.02
C VAL A 58 -5.55 -14.60 2.21
N ARG A 59 -4.82 -15.50 2.87
CA ARG A 59 -3.98 -16.50 2.18
C ARG A 59 -4.81 -17.40 1.26
N ALA A 60 -5.94 -17.91 1.75
CA ALA A 60 -6.84 -18.76 0.97
C ALA A 60 -7.40 -17.99 -0.24
N TRP A 61 -7.78 -16.72 -0.06
CA TRP A 61 -8.22 -15.89 -1.19
C TRP A 61 -7.10 -15.71 -2.22
N LEU A 62 -5.88 -15.36 -1.81
CA LEU A 62 -4.74 -15.20 -2.72
C LEU A 62 -4.40 -16.50 -3.48
N GLN A 63 -4.45 -17.65 -2.80
CA GLN A 63 -4.25 -18.96 -3.44
C GLN A 63 -5.30 -19.26 -4.52
N ALA A 64 -6.53 -18.80 -4.33
CA ALA A 64 -7.61 -18.94 -5.31
C ALA A 64 -7.53 -17.93 -6.47
N HIS A 65 -6.64 -16.92 -6.40
CA HIS A 65 -6.50 -15.87 -7.41
C HIS A 65 -5.04 -15.85 -7.92
N PRO A 66 -4.64 -16.80 -8.78
CA PRO A 66 -3.23 -17.04 -9.14
C PRO A 66 -2.54 -15.88 -9.87
N ARG A 67 -3.31 -14.92 -10.38
CA ARG A 67 -2.81 -13.66 -10.96
C ARG A 67 -2.18 -12.73 -9.93
N PHE A 68 -2.49 -12.90 -8.63
CA PHE A 68 -1.94 -12.09 -7.56
C PHE A 68 -0.63 -12.69 -7.05
N HIS A 69 0.50 -12.13 -7.48
CA HIS A 69 1.83 -12.46 -6.99
C HIS A 69 2.21 -11.54 -5.84
N THR A 70 2.11 -12.02 -4.61
CA THR A 70 2.39 -11.21 -3.42
C THR A 70 3.85 -11.26 -3.00
N HIS A 71 4.45 -10.08 -2.81
CA HIS A 71 5.83 -9.89 -2.34
C HIS A 71 5.81 -9.12 -1.03
N PHE A 72 6.40 -9.69 0.03
CA PHE A 72 6.51 -9.01 1.31
C PHE A 72 7.85 -8.30 1.42
N THR A 73 7.85 -7.05 1.87
CA THR A 73 9.10 -6.36 2.17
C THR A 73 9.87 -7.11 3.27
N PRO A 74 11.22 -7.11 3.25
CA PRO A 74 12.01 -7.61 4.37
C PRO A 74 11.63 -6.93 5.69
N THR A 75 11.91 -7.59 6.82
CA THR A 75 11.80 -6.96 8.15
C THR A 75 12.63 -5.68 8.17
N SER A 76 12.07 -4.59 8.69
CA SER A 76 12.68 -3.25 8.67
C SER A 76 12.92 -2.66 7.26
N GLY A 77 12.30 -3.25 6.23
CA GLY A 77 12.39 -2.85 4.82
C GLY A 77 11.28 -1.92 4.34
N SER A 78 10.59 -1.19 5.22
CA SER A 78 9.42 -0.35 4.86
C SER A 78 9.74 0.71 3.80
N TRP A 79 11.00 1.17 3.75
CA TRP A 79 11.49 2.10 2.73
C TRP A 79 11.39 1.57 1.28
N LEU A 80 11.19 0.26 1.08
CA LEU A 80 10.92 -0.33 -0.24
C LEU A 80 9.46 -0.19 -0.67
N ASN A 81 8.56 0.03 0.29
CA ASN A 81 7.13 0.09 0.06
C ASN A 81 6.71 1.48 -0.43
N LEU A 82 6.79 1.75 -1.74
CA LEU A 82 6.56 3.08 -2.32
C LEU A 82 5.17 3.66 -2.04
N ILE A 83 4.16 2.84 -1.76
CA ILE A 83 2.85 3.33 -1.30
C ILE A 83 2.94 4.11 0.02
N GLU A 84 3.91 3.82 0.89
CA GLU A 84 4.13 4.58 2.12
C GLU A 84 4.54 6.02 1.84
N VAL A 85 5.28 6.25 0.75
CA VAL A 85 5.60 7.60 0.26
C VAL A 85 4.31 8.32 -0.14
N TRP A 86 3.42 7.64 -0.87
CA TRP A 86 2.12 8.21 -1.23
C TRP A 86 1.24 8.48 0.00
N PHE A 87 1.22 7.59 0.99
CA PHE A 87 0.53 7.82 2.25
C PHE A 87 1.06 9.06 2.99
N ALA A 88 2.38 9.28 2.99
CA ALA A 88 2.97 10.49 3.56
C ALA A 88 2.56 11.77 2.81
N ILE A 89 2.34 11.69 1.48
CA ILE A 89 1.87 12.82 0.66
C ILE A 89 0.43 13.18 1.03
N ILE A 90 -0.51 12.23 0.98
CA ILE A 90 -1.91 12.51 1.32
C ILE A 90 -2.05 12.96 2.79
N ASP A 91 -1.27 12.37 3.69
CA ASP A 91 -1.27 12.78 5.09
C ASP A 91 -0.87 14.25 5.23
N ARG A 92 0.23 14.67 4.58
CA ARG A 92 0.71 16.06 4.64
C ARG A 92 -0.22 17.05 3.96
N GLN A 93 -0.77 16.69 2.79
CA GLN A 93 -1.49 17.62 1.93
C GLN A 93 -2.99 17.71 2.24
N ALA A 94 -3.61 16.61 2.67
CA ALA A 94 -5.06 16.55 2.86
C ALA A 94 -5.48 16.28 4.30
N ILE A 95 -4.75 15.46 5.05
CA ILE A 95 -5.18 14.99 6.38
C ILE A 95 -4.71 15.93 7.47
N ARG A 96 -3.39 16.05 7.68
CA ARG A 96 -2.79 16.80 8.79
C ARG A 96 -3.13 18.29 8.80
N ARG A 97 -3.33 18.88 7.62
CA ARG A 97 -3.70 20.30 7.45
C ARG A 97 -5.20 20.49 7.23
N GLY A 98 -5.97 19.41 7.20
CA GLY A 98 -7.41 19.46 6.95
C GLY A 98 -8.19 19.80 8.22
N ILE A 99 -9.23 20.60 8.06
CA ILE A 99 -10.28 20.77 9.08
C ILE A 99 -11.45 19.88 8.68
N PHE A 100 -11.92 19.03 9.60
CA PHE A 100 -13.02 18.09 9.33
C PHE A 100 -14.14 18.26 10.34
N THR A 101 -15.37 18.38 9.85
CA THR A 101 -16.55 18.53 10.72
C THR A 101 -17.18 17.18 11.08
N SER A 102 -16.85 16.12 10.35
CA SER A 102 -17.33 14.76 10.59
C SER A 102 -16.46 13.72 9.90
N VAL A 103 -16.67 12.44 10.22
CA VAL A 103 -16.05 11.31 9.51
C VAL A 103 -16.47 11.27 8.03
N THR A 104 -17.71 11.66 7.74
CA THR A 104 -18.21 11.74 6.35
C THR A 104 -17.46 12.82 5.56
N ASP A 105 -17.24 13.99 6.16
CA ASP A 105 -16.44 15.07 5.56
C ASP A 105 -14.99 14.63 5.31
N LEU A 106 -14.35 14.00 6.29
CA LEU A 106 -13.03 13.39 6.12
C LEU A 106 -12.99 12.41 4.94
N ASN A 107 -13.97 11.51 4.86
CA ASN A 107 -14.04 10.52 3.77
C ASN A 107 -14.23 11.19 2.40
N ALA A 108 -15.04 12.24 2.32
CA ALA A 108 -15.26 13.00 1.09
C ALA A 108 -13.96 13.68 0.64
N LYS A 109 -13.24 14.33 1.55
CA LYS A 109 -11.96 14.99 1.25
C LYS A 109 -10.86 14.01 0.84
N ILE A 110 -10.78 12.84 1.46
CA ILE A 110 -9.86 11.77 1.02
C ILE A 110 -10.18 11.35 -0.42
N ARG A 111 -11.46 11.11 -0.74
CA ARG A 111 -11.89 10.73 -2.11
C ARG A 111 -11.61 11.84 -3.13
N GLN A 112 -11.82 13.09 -2.75
CA GLN A 112 -11.51 14.25 -3.58
C GLN A 112 -10.00 14.34 -3.85
N PHE A 113 -9.17 14.16 -2.82
CA PHE A 113 -7.72 14.14 -2.96
C PHE A 113 -7.26 13.04 -3.93
N ILE A 114 -7.75 11.81 -3.77
CA ILE A 114 -7.42 10.68 -4.65
C ILE A 114 -7.81 10.98 -6.11
N THR A 115 -9.00 11.57 -6.32
CA THR A 115 -9.46 11.97 -7.66
C THR A 115 -8.51 13.02 -8.27
N GLY A 116 -8.18 14.07 -7.50
CA GLY A 116 -7.27 15.13 -7.94
C GLY A 116 -5.81 14.66 -8.10
N TRP A 117 -5.40 13.63 -7.36
CA TRP A 117 -4.11 12.96 -7.51
C TRP A 117 -4.07 12.18 -8.83
N ASN A 118 -5.06 11.33 -9.09
CA ASN A 118 -5.09 10.47 -10.27
C ASN A 118 -5.16 11.26 -11.59
N ASN A 119 -5.73 12.46 -11.58
CA ASN A 119 -5.71 13.37 -12.73
C ASN A 119 -4.33 13.97 -13.03
N ARG A 120 -3.38 13.93 -12.07
CA ARG A 120 -2.04 14.51 -12.16
C ARG A 120 -0.95 13.51 -11.74
N LYS A 121 -1.29 12.22 -11.82
CA LYS A 121 -0.41 11.12 -11.42
C LYS A 121 0.88 11.14 -12.24
N HIS A 122 1.93 10.68 -11.60
CA HIS A 122 3.24 10.54 -12.21
C HIS A 122 3.92 9.31 -11.63
N PRO A 123 4.80 8.64 -12.41
CA PRO A 123 5.47 7.43 -11.98
C PRO A 123 6.22 7.60 -10.66
N PHE A 124 6.26 6.54 -9.86
CA PHE A 124 7.11 6.47 -8.67
C PHE A 124 8.34 5.63 -9.03
N VAL A 125 9.52 6.08 -8.59
CA VAL A 125 10.78 5.41 -8.93
C VAL A 125 11.56 5.17 -7.65
N TRP A 126 12.07 3.96 -7.47
CA TRP A 126 13.08 3.71 -6.44
C TRP A 126 14.36 4.46 -6.82
N THR A 127 14.85 5.27 -5.91
CA THR A 127 16.07 6.07 -6.14
C THR A 127 17.35 5.23 -6.07
N LYS A 128 17.29 4.04 -5.49
CA LYS A 128 18.40 3.10 -5.39
C LYS A 128 18.28 2.02 -6.44
N THR A 129 19.42 1.56 -6.96
CA THR A 129 19.45 0.44 -7.91
C THR A 129 19.05 -0.86 -7.23
N ALA A 130 18.66 -1.88 -8.01
CA ALA A 130 18.36 -3.20 -7.48
C ALA A 130 19.51 -3.78 -6.64
N ASP A 131 20.77 -3.61 -7.09
CA ASP A 131 21.95 -4.10 -6.38
C ASP A 131 22.16 -3.38 -5.04
N GLU A 132 21.98 -2.06 -5.01
CA GLU A 132 22.04 -1.28 -3.77
C GLU A 132 20.91 -1.66 -2.80
N ILE A 133 19.73 -1.95 -3.36
CA ILE A 133 18.57 -2.43 -2.59
C ILE A 133 18.88 -3.78 -1.96
N LEU A 134 19.36 -4.74 -2.76
CA LEU A 134 19.69 -6.10 -2.30
C LEU A 134 20.81 -6.09 -1.27
N LYS A 135 21.87 -5.29 -1.47
CA LYS A 135 22.95 -5.14 -0.51
C LYS A 135 22.46 -4.60 0.84
N LYS A 136 21.54 -3.62 0.83
CA LYS A 136 20.95 -3.08 2.06
C LYS A 136 19.99 -4.07 2.72
N ALA A 137 19.19 -4.80 1.94
CA ALA A 137 18.25 -5.80 2.46
C ALA A 137 18.97 -7.00 3.10
N ASN A 138 20.11 -7.40 2.54
CA ASN A 138 20.92 -8.53 3.02
C ASN A 138 21.99 -8.14 4.04
N ARG A 139 21.92 -6.95 4.64
CA ARG A 139 22.92 -6.52 5.63
C ARG A 139 22.80 -7.40 6.87
N GLN A 140 23.85 -8.17 7.16
CA GLN A 140 23.93 -8.99 8.37
C GLN A 140 23.79 -8.12 9.63
N THR A 141 23.01 -8.61 10.59
CA THR A 141 22.84 -7.98 11.91
C THR A 141 24.12 -8.18 12.71
N ILE A 142 25.03 -7.21 12.65
CA ILE A 142 26.12 -7.08 13.63
C ILE A 142 25.55 -6.43 14.89
N SER A 143 24.83 -7.20 15.70
CA SER A 143 24.53 -6.84 17.08
C SER A 143 25.39 -7.70 18.01
N GLU A 144 26.67 -7.34 18.13
CA GLU A 144 27.40 -7.65 19.36
C GLU A 144 26.98 -6.60 20.40
N THR A 145 25.97 -6.93 21.20
CA THR A 145 25.75 -6.25 22.47
C THR A 145 25.81 -7.33 23.52
N ASN A 146 27.02 -7.60 24.01
CA ASN A 146 27.23 -8.35 25.23
C ASN A 146 26.76 -7.46 26.39
N HIS A 147 25.75 -7.93 27.12
CA HIS A 147 25.41 -7.44 28.46
C HIS A 147 26.30 -8.12 29.50
#